data_AF-A0A0F8CMZ5-F1
#
_entry.id   AF-A0A0F8CMZ5-F1
#
_cell.length_a   1.000
_cell.length_b   1.000
_cell.length_c   1.000
_cell.angle_alpha   90.00
_cell.angle_beta   90.00
_cell.angle_gamma   90.00
#
_symmetry.space_group_name_H-M   'P 1'
#
loop_
_entity.id
_entity.type
_entity.pdbx_description
1 polymer ?
#
loop_
_entity_poly.entity_id
_entity_poly.type
_entity_poly.pdbx_seq_one_letter_code
_entity_poly.pdbx_strand_id
1 'polypeptide(L)'
;MLQTIGLVLFRLLEPSAVFLYVMSRVKAKSPRDFCEMRRAPQFSYGYCLLTALLAFILCLVYSILLKGYMVLMIGVIYFLASYYVYKYQLIYAMNQPQHATGGAWRVICFRIILSLCIFQVIIGLQGTWKVTPLLIPLYAITSWYWYYFHRCYVPLTKFIALCSIRNDLINESDDDIINIDNASLSDEDFEAARRAYFRRGTTLEEPMDI
;
A
#
# COMPACT_ATOMS: atom_id res chain seq x y z
N MET A 1 -14.04 17.67 -17.76
CA MET A 1 -15.04 16.59 -17.60
C MET A 1 -14.78 15.45 -18.58
N LEU A 2 -14.86 15.65 -19.90
CA LEU A 2 -14.59 14.59 -20.89
C LEU A 2 -13.14 14.06 -20.88
N GLN A 3 -12.18 14.96 -20.66
CA GLN A 3 -10.75 14.64 -20.73
C GLN A 3 -10.28 13.73 -19.57
N THR A 4 -10.87 13.86 -18.39
CA THR A 4 -10.53 13.07 -17.19
C THR A 4 -11.06 11.64 -17.30
N ILE A 5 -12.29 11.48 -17.79
CA ILE A 5 -12.91 10.16 -17.97
C ILE A 5 -12.24 9.41 -19.15
N GLY A 6 -11.96 10.11 -20.25
CA GLY A 6 -11.32 9.52 -21.44
C GLY A 6 -9.88 9.06 -21.21
N LEU A 7 -9.04 9.85 -20.51
CA LEU A 7 -7.64 9.48 -20.24
C LEU A 7 -7.52 8.32 -19.23
N VAL A 8 -8.46 8.21 -18.30
CA VAL A 8 -8.49 7.11 -17.32
C VAL A 8 -8.93 5.81 -17.97
N LEU A 9 -9.96 5.85 -18.82
CA LEU A 9 -10.37 4.68 -19.59
C LEU A 9 -9.31 4.26 -20.63
N PHE A 10 -8.53 5.21 -21.15
CA PHE A 10 -7.38 4.92 -22.02
C PHE A 10 -6.17 4.37 -21.24
N ARG A 11 -5.99 4.75 -19.97
CA ARG A 11 -5.05 4.10 -19.04
C ARG A 11 -5.44 2.65 -18.74
N LEU A 12 -6.74 2.32 -18.77
CA LEU A 12 -7.29 0.97 -18.56
C LEU A 12 -6.78 -0.07 -19.56
N LEU A 13 -6.58 0.35 -20.81
CA LEU A 13 -6.20 -0.55 -21.90
C LEU A 13 -4.70 -0.87 -21.86
N GLU A 14 -3.92 -0.22 -20.97
CA GLU A 14 -2.45 -0.22 -20.97
C GLU A 14 -1.88 -0.29 -22.40
N PRO A 15 -2.30 0.62 -23.30
CA PRO A 15 -1.87 0.56 -24.70
C PRO A 15 -0.35 0.64 -24.78
N SER A 16 0.31 1.25 -23.80
CA SER A 16 1.77 1.23 -23.64
C SER A 16 2.35 -0.17 -23.42
N ALA A 17 1.73 -1.04 -22.61
CA ALA A 17 2.22 -2.39 -22.37
C ALA A 17 1.98 -3.28 -23.60
N VAL A 18 0.80 -3.18 -24.21
CA VAL A 18 0.46 -3.90 -25.44
C VAL A 18 1.32 -3.42 -26.61
N PHE A 19 1.55 -2.11 -26.72
CA PHE A 19 2.44 -1.52 -27.72
C PHE A 19 3.90 -1.93 -27.52
N LEU A 20 4.40 -1.93 -26.28
CA LEU A 20 5.73 -2.45 -25.96
C LEU A 20 5.83 -3.95 -26.26
N TYR A 21 4.79 -4.75 -25.99
CA TYR A 21 4.75 -6.16 -26.35
C TYR A 21 4.84 -6.35 -27.87
N VAL A 22 4.02 -5.64 -28.65
CA VAL A 22 4.03 -5.71 -30.12
C VAL A 22 5.38 -5.25 -30.68
N MET A 23 5.94 -4.14 -30.18
CA MET A 23 7.25 -3.63 -30.60
C MET A 23 8.39 -4.61 -30.25
N SER A 24 8.32 -5.23 -29.07
CA SER A 24 9.33 -6.21 -28.62
C SER A 24 9.25 -7.50 -29.44
N ARG A 25 8.04 -7.94 -29.82
CA ARG A 25 7.81 -9.08 -30.71
C ARG A 25 8.43 -8.89 -32.09
N VAL A 26 8.40 -7.67 -32.62
CA VAL A 26 9.04 -7.34 -33.92
C VAL A 26 10.57 -7.30 -33.81
N LYS A 27 11.12 -6.97 -32.64
CA LYS A 27 12.56 -6.72 -32.44
C LYS A 27 13.37 -7.93 -31.97
N ALA A 28 12.72 -9.00 -31.48
CA ALA A 28 13.43 -10.17 -30.99
C ALA A 28 13.81 -11.17 -32.07
N LYS A 29 15.07 -11.61 -32.03
CA LYS A 29 15.62 -12.64 -32.90
C LYS A 29 16.23 -13.82 -32.14
N SER A 30 16.50 -13.67 -30.84
CA SER A 30 17.13 -14.72 -30.03
C SER A 30 16.13 -15.43 -29.09
N PRO A 31 16.24 -16.76 -28.85
CA PRO A 31 15.44 -17.49 -27.86
C PRO A 31 15.48 -16.88 -26.45
N ARG A 32 16.56 -16.18 -26.10
CA ARG A 32 16.69 -15.47 -24.82
C ARG A 32 15.78 -14.25 -24.72
N ASP A 33 15.60 -13.51 -25.83
CA ASP A 33 14.72 -12.34 -25.90
C ASP A 33 13.25 -12.76 -25.71
N PHE A 34 12.85 -13.95 -26.17
CA PHE A 34 11.50 -14.49 -25.96
C PHE A 34 11.23 -14.89 -24.50
N CYS A 35 12.24 -15.35 -23.77
CA CYS A 35 12.13 -15.57 -22.33
C CYS A 35 11.97 -14.25 -21.56
N GLU A 36 12.69 -13.20 -21.98
CA GLU A 36 12.62 -11.88 -21.36
C GLU A 36 11.27 -11.19 -21.63
N MET A 37 10.63 -11.44 -22.78
CA MET A 37 9.25 -11.01 -23.05
C MET A 37 8.19 -11.66 -22.17
N ARG A 38 8.43 -12.88 -21.68
CA ARG A 38 7.50 -13.54 -20.74
C ARG A 38 7.61 -12.97 -19.34
N ARG A 39 8.59 -12.11 -19.07
CA ARG A 39 8.72 -11.43 -17.78
C ARG A 39 7.56 -10.46 -17.62
N ALA A 40 6.74 -10.68 -16.60
CA ALA A 40 5.61 -9.82 -16.29
C ALA A 40 6.07 -8.36 -16.07
N PRO A 41 5.33 -7.37 -16.59
CA PRO A 41 5.64 -5.97 -16.39
C PRO A 41 5.64 -5.62 -14.89
N GLN A 42 6.53 -4.71 -14.51
CA GLN A 42 6.70 -4.28 -13.12
C GLN A 42 5.65 -3.23 -12.78
N PHE A 43 4.89 -3.41 -11.69
CA PHE A 43 3.94 -2.39 -11.24
C PHE A 43 4.67 -1.23 -10.56
N SER A 44 4.52 -0.03 -11.12
CA SER A 44 5.05 1.19 -10.52
C SER A 44 4.07 1.73 -9.47
N TYR A 45 4.17 1.21 -8.24
CA TYR A 45 3.30 1.57 -7.12
C TYR A 45 3.22 3.09 -6.89
N GLY A 46 4.36 3.79 -6.92
CA GLY A 46 4.42 5.24 -6.68
C GLY A 46 3.64 6.08 -7.70
N TYR A 47 3.67 5.70 -8.98
CA TYR A 47 2.97 6.46 -10.03
C TYR A 47 1.46 6.28 -9.93
N CYS A 48 1.00 5.03 -9.80
CA CYS A 48 -0.40 4.68 -9.65
C CYS A 48 -1.02 5.31 -8.39
N LEU A 49 -0.33 5.18 -7.26
CA LEU A 49 -0.76 5.74 -5.99
C LEU A 49 -0.83 7.26 -6.05
N LEU A 50 0.19 7.92 -6.60
CA LEU A 50 0.21 9.38 -6.70
C LEU A 50 -0.88 9.92 -7.62
N THR A 51 -1.18 9.24 -8.73
CA THR A 51 -2.28 9.64 -9.63
C THR A 51 -3.66 9.47 -8.98
N ALA A 52 -3.89 8.38 -8.26
CA ALA A 52 -5.12 8.20 -7.49
C ALA A 52 -5.28 9.25 -6.38
N LEU A 53 -4.19 9.58 -5.67
CA LEU A 53 -4.18 10.62 -4.64
C LEU A 53 -4.40 12.03 -5.23
N LEU A 54 -3.89 12.30 -6.42
CA LEU A 54 -4.12 13.58 -7.09
C LEU A 54 -5.59 13.74 -7.48
N ALA A 55 -6.21 12.68 -8.02
CA ALA A 55 -7.64 12.67 -8.29
C ALA A 55 -8.46 12.86 -7.01
N PHE A 56 -8.03 12.27 -5.88
CA PHE A 56 -8.66 12.45 -4.57
C PHE A 56 -8.61 13.90 -4.10
N ILE A 57 -7.43 14.55 -4.19
CA ILE A 57 -7.26 15.97 -3.82
C ILE A 57 -8.18 16.85 -4.67
N LEU A 58 -8.29 16.59 -5.98
CA LEU A 58 -9.22 17.31 -6.84
C LEU A 58 -10.67 17.13 -6.38
N CYS A 59 -11.10 15.91 -6.08
CA CYS A 59 -12.46 15.66 -5.61
C CYS A 59 -12.76 16.44 -4.32
N LEU A 60 -11.83 16.42 -3.36
CA LEU A 60 -11.96 17.17 -2.10
C LEU A 60 -12.05 18.68 -2.33
N VAL A 61 -11.10 19.24 -3.09
CA VAL A 61 -11.03 20.68 -3.34
C VAL A 61 -12.24 21.18 -4.12
N TYR A 62 -12.70 20.44 -5.13
CA TYR A 62 -13.87 20.84 -5.93
C TYR A 62 -15.20 20.61 -5.22
N SER A 63 -15.24 19.79 -4.15
CA SER A 63 -16.46 19.52 -3.40
C SER A 63 -17.06 20.76 -2.72
N ILE A 64 -16.25 21.78 -2.39
CA ILE A 64 -16.72 23.02 -1.74
C ILE A 64 -17.42 23.99 -2.72
N LEU A 65 -17.17 23.87 -4.02
CA LEU A 65 -17.76 24.78 -5.01
C LEU A 65 -19.26 24.48 -5.20
N LEU A 66 -20.05 25.48 -5.59
CA LEU A 66 -21.52 25.44 -5.77
C LEU A 66 -22.05 24.27 -6.65
N LYS A 67 -21.19 23.63 -7.46
CA LYS A 67 -21.52 22.46 -8.30
C LYS A 67 -20.66 21.23 -7.96
N GLY A 68 -20.17 21.11 -6.72
CA GLY A 68 -19.25 20.07 -6.28
C GLY A 68 -19.82 18.65 -6.32
N TYR A 69 -21.14 18.49 -6.12
CA TYR A 69 -21.79 17.18 -6.12
C TYR A 69 -21.62 16.41 -7.44
N MET A 70 -21.58 17.11 -8.58
CA MET A 70 -21.34 16.49 -9.90
C MET A 70 -19.92 15.91 -9.98
N VAL A 71 -18.94 16.65 -9.46
CA VAL A 71 -17.53 16.22 -9.45
C VAL A 71 -17.37 15.04 -8.50
N LEU A 72 -18.04 15.05 -7.36
CA LEU A 72 -18.00 13.97 -6.38
C LEU A 72 -18.56 12.67 -6.96
N MET A 73 -19.73 12.72 -7.62
CA MET A 73 -20.33 11.55 -8.26
C MET A 73 -19.40 10.91 -9.31
N ILE A 74 -18.78 11.74 -10.15
CA ILE A 74 -17.79 11.27 -11.14
C ILE A 74 -16.54 10.71 -10.45
N GLY A 75 -16.09 11.34 -9.36
CA GLY A 75 -14.99 10.87 -8.54
C GLY A 75 -15.24 9.50 -7.93
N VAL A 76 -16.44 9.25 -7.41
CA VAL A 76 -16.82 7.93 -6.86
C VAL A 76 -16.77 6.85 -7.93
N ILE A 77 -17.35 7.12 -9.11
CA ILE A 77 -17.31 6.18 -10.24
C ILE A 77 -15.84 5.92 -10.65
N TYR A 78 -15.01 6.95 -10.66
CA TYR A 78 -13.57 6.84 -10.94
C TYR A 78 -12.87 5.92 -9.93
N PHE A 79 -13.07 6.11 -8.64
CA PHE A 79 -12.45 5.26 -7.61
C PHE A 79 -12.95 3.82 -7.65
N LEU A 80 -14.25 3.63 -7.93
CA LEU A 80 -14.84 2.31 -8.03
C LEU A 80 -14.27 1.53 -9.23
N ALA A 81 -14.22 2.16 -10.40
CA ALA A 81 -13.58 1.57 -11.58
C ALA A 81 -12.10 1.27 -11.32
N SER A 82 -11.38 2.21 -10.72
CA SER A 82 -9.96 2.05 -10.37
C SER A 82 -9.74 0.88 -9.40
N TYR A 83 -10.61 0.70 -8.40
CA TYR A 83 -10.54 -0.42 -7.46
C TYR A 83 -10.60 -1.77 -8.17
N TYR A 84 -11.57 -1.97 -9.06
CA TYR A 84 -11.69 -3.22 -9.80
C TYR A 84 -10.44 -3.48 -10.64
N VAL A 85 -9.97 -2.47 -11.35
CA VAL A 85 -8.82 -2.58 -12.26
C VAL A 85 -7.56 -2.97 -11.51
N TYR A 86 -7.21 -2.24 -10.45
CA TYR A 86 -6.00 -2.53 -9.68
C TYR A 86 -6.09 -3.88 -8.98
N LYS A 87 -7.29 -4.30 -8.54
CA LYS A 87 -7.50 -5.64 -8.01
C LYS A 87 -7.15 -6.72 -9.03
N TYR A 88 -7.65 -6.62 -10.27
CA TYR A 88 -7.36 -7.61 -11.30
C TYR A 88 -5.91 -7.54 -11.81
N GLN A 89 -5.32 -6.35 -11.93
CA GLN A 89 -3.93 -6.18 -12.35
C GLN A 89 -2.95 -6.81 -11.34
N LEU A 90 -3.19 -6.64 -10.04
CA LEU A 90 -2.34 -7.20 -8.99
C LEU A 90 -2.42 -8.73 -8.89
N ILE A 91 -3.57 -9.32 -9.21
CA ILE A 91 -3.76 -10.78 -9.12
C ILE A 91 -3.21 -11.49 -10.35
N TYR A 92 -3.37 -10.92 -11.55
CA TYR A 92 -3.13 -11.65 -12.80
C TYR A 92 -1.95 -11.16 -13.65
N ALA A 93 -1.58 -9.87 -13.57
CA ALA A 93 -0.73 -9.25 -14.60
C ALA A 93 0.64 -8.80 -14.10
N MET A 94 0.80 -8.49 -12.81
CA MET A 94 1.97 -7.77 -12.33
C MET A 94 2.64 -8.46 -11.15
N ASN A 95 3.94 -8.71 -11.31
CA ASN A 95 4.81 -9.12 -10.19
C ASN A 95 5.26 -7.87 -9.44
N GLN A 96 5.11 -7.85 -8.11
CA GLN A 96 5.56 -6.74 -7.26
C GLN A 96 7.04 -6.96 -6.86
N PRO A 97 8.00 -6.24 -7.46
CA PRO A 97 9.43 -6.42 -7.18
C PRO A 97 9.90 -5.81 -5.85
N GLN A 98 9.04 -5.09 -5.13
CA GLN A 98 9.42 -4.30 -3.97
C GLN A 98 8.46 -4.63 -2.82
N HIS A 99 8.97 -5.31 -1.80
CA HIS A 99 8.34 -5.34 -0.47
C HIS A 99 8.37 -3.92 0.08
N ALA A 100 7.37 -3.13 -0.27
CA ALA A 100 7.25 -1.75 0.17
C ALA A 100 6.92 -1.74 1.67
N THR A 101 7.97 -1.69 2.49
CA THR A 101 7.94 -1.45 3.93
C THR A 101 7.18 -0.16 4.23
N GLY A 102 5.85 -0.19 4.37
CA GLY A 102 4.97 0.84 4.95
C GLY A 102 5.05 2.28 4.41
N GLY A 103 6.00 2.63 3.54
CA GLY A 103 6.32 3.99 3.13
C GLY A 103 5.22 4.60 2.27
N ALA A 104 4.50 3.75 1.54
CA ALA A 104 3.27 4.07 0.83
C ALA A 104 2.24 4.79 1.71
N TRP A 105 2.00 4.26 2.91
CA TRP A 105 1.02 4.78 3.86
C TRP A 105 1.34 6.21 4.27
N ARG A 106 2.62 6.48 4.54
CA ARG A 106 3.09 7.83 4.87
C ARG A 106 2.82 8.83 3.75
N VAL A 107 3.07 8.42 2.50
CA VAL A 107 2.82 9.28 1.32
C VAL A 107 1.32 9.57 1.17
N ILE A 108 0.46 8.57 1.37
CA ILE A 108 -1.01 8.73 1.33
C ILE A 108 -1.46 9.76 2.36
N CYS A 109 -1.13 9.56 3.63
CA CYS A 109 -1.59 10.43 4.72
C CYS A 109 -1.08 11.87 4.54
N PHE A 110 0.18 12.06 4.15
CA PHE A 110 0.72 13.40 3.89
C PHE A 110 -0.07 14.14 2.80
N ARG A 111 -0.45 13.45 1.72
CA ARG A 111 -1.24 14.02 0.62
C ARG A 111 -2.68 14.33 1.05
N ILE A 112 -3.30 13.50 1.88
CA ILE A 112 -4.65 13.75 2.42
C ILE A 112 -4.64 14.99 3.32
N ILE A 113 -3.66 15.11 4.24
CA ILE A 113 -3.50 16.29 5.10
C ILE A 113 -3.26 17.55 4.26
N LEU A 114 -2.41 17.46 3.22
CA LEU A 114 -2.19 18.55 2.29
C LEU A 114 -3.49 18.99 1.61
N SER A 115 -4.34 18.04 1.18
CA SER A 115 -5.66 18.32 0.61
C SER A 115 -6.56 19.08 1.57
N LEU A 116 -6.57 18.68 2.84
CA LEU A 116 -7.36 19.32 3.90
C LEU A 116 -6.88 20.75 4.19
N CYS A 117 -5.56 20.98 4.20
CA CYS A 117 -5.00 22.31 4.33
C CYS A 117 -5.43 23.23 3.18
N ILE A 118 -5.32 22.75 1.93
CA ILE A 118 -5.76 23.52 0.74
C ILE A 118 -7.25 23.82 0.82
N PHE A 119 -8.06 22.84 1.23
CA PHE A 119 -9.50 22.99 1.41
C PHE A 119 -9.85 24.12 2.41
N GLN A 120 -9.15 24.19 3.54
CA GLN A 120 -9.35 25.24 4.54
C GLN A 120 -8.95 26.63 4.04
N VAL A 121 -7.86 26.73 3.28
CA VAL A 121 -7.42 27.99 2.65
C VAL A 121 -8.48 28.52 1.68
N ILE A 122 -9.08 27.63 0.88
CA ILE A 122 -10.12 28.01 -0.09
C ILE A 122 -11.38 28.50 0.62
N ILE A 123 -11.80 27.85 1.71
CA ILE A 123 -12.92 28.32 2.52
C ILE A 123 -12.61 29.69 3.13
N GLY A 124 -11.38 29.87 3.63
CA GLY A 124 -10.92 31.14 4.19
C GLY A 124 -10.96 32.29 3.18
N LEU A 125 -10.61 32.02 1.92
CA LEU A 125 -10.67 33.01 0.84
C LEU A 125 -12.11 33.43 0.50
N GLN A 126 -13.09 32.54 0.67
CA GLN A 126 -14.52 32.80 0.46
C GLN A 126 -15.21 33.37 1.73
N GLY A 127 -14.46 33.60 2.81
CA GLY A 127 -14.96 33.90 4.13
C GLY A 127 -15.78 35.20 4.21
N THR A 128 -17.10 35.07 4.25
CA THR A 128 -18.01 36.10 4.77
C THR A 128 -17.90 36.15 6.30
N TRP A 129 -18.17 37.31 6.91
CA TRP A 129 -18.02 37.59 8.35
C TRP A 129 -18.67 36.56 9.30
N LYS A 130 -19.63 35.78 8.81
CA LYS A 130 -20.35 34.73 9.54
C LYS A 130 -19.58 33.41 9.69
N VAL A 131 -18.61 33.12 8.81
CA VAL A 131 -17.93 31.81 8.74
C VAL A 131 -16.61 31.80 9.53
N THR A 132 -16.07 32.98 9.82
CA THR A 132 -14.81 33.21 10.54
C THR A 132 -14.69 32.49 11.89
N PRO A 133 -15.68 32.52 12.81
CA PRO A 133 -15.50 31.89 14.12
C PRO A 133 -15.39 30.36 14.06
N LEU A 134 -15.96 29.72 13.04
CA LEU A 134 -15.88 28.28 12.84
C LEU A 134 -14.56 27.83 12.20
N LEU A 135 -13.90 28.73 11.46
CA LEU A 135 -12.68 28.43 10.72
C LEU A 135 -11.44 28.38 11.61
N ILE A 136 -11.39 29.23 12.62
CA ILE A 136 -10.27 29.34 13.57
C ILE A 136 -9.99 28.00 14.30
N PRO A 137 -10.97 27.34 14.95
CA PRO A 137 -10.71 26.07 15.62
C PRO A 137 -10.34 24.95 14.61
N LEU A 138 -10.92 24.99 13.41
CA LEU A 138 -10.63 24.00 12.37
C LEU A 138 -9.17 24.08 11.87
N TYR A 139 -8.65 25.29 11.69
CA TYR A 139 -7.25 25.52 11.30
C TYR A 139 -6.28 25.11 12.41
N ALA A 140 -6.63 25.42 13.67
CA ALA A 140 -5.83 25.03 14.83
C ALA A 140 -5.71 23.49 14.97
N ILE A 141 -6.83 22.77 14.85
CA ILE A 141 -6.85 21.30 14.91
C ILE A 141 -6.02 20.70 13.77
N THR A 142 -6.11 21.27 12.57
CA THR A 142 -5.40 20.75 11.38
C THR A 142 -3.90 20.98 11.49
N SER A 143 -3.49 22.15 11.97
CA SER A 143 -2.08 22.46 12.23
C SER A 143 -1.50 21.55 13.33
N TRP A 144 -2.25 21.34 14.42
CA TRP A 144 -1.88 20.40 15.47
C TRP A 144 -1.72 18.97 14.94
N TYR A 145 -2.71 18.50 14.17
CA TYR A 145 -2.71 17.16 13.59
C TYR A 145 -1.55 16.97 12.61
N TRP A 146 -1.25 17.98 11.77
CA TRP A 146 -0.09 17.94 10.87
C TRP A 146 1.22 17.82 11.64
N TYR A 147 1.39 18.61 12.72
CA TYR A 147 2.58 18.54 13.57
C TYR A 147 2.72 17.18 14.27
N TYR A 148 1.64 16.68 14.87
CA TYR A 148 1.60 15.35 15.51
C TYR A 148 1.92 14.25 14.50
N PHE A 149 1.31 14.30 13.31
CA PHE A 149 1.52 13.32 12.25
C PHE A 149 2.97 13.34 11.78
N HIS A 150 3.55 14.52 11.54
CA HIS A 150 4.95 14.63 11.11
C HIS A 150 5.90 14.08 12.19
N ARG A 151 5.63 14.31 13.47
CA ARG A 151 6.51 13.85 14.56
C ARG A 151 6.41 12.34 14.83
N CYS A 152 5.22 11.75 14.73
CA CYS A 152 5.02 10.33 15.02
C CYS A 152 5.27 9.43 13.79
N TYR A 153 4.80 9.82 12.61
CA TYR A 153 4.82 8.92 11.46
C TYR A 153 6.16 8.94 10.73
N VAL A 154 6.92 10.06 10.78
CA VAL A 154 8.23 10.20 10.13
C VAL A 154 9.35 9.32 10.74
N PRO A 155 9.44 9.10 12.06
CA PRO A 155 10.40 8.15 12.60
C PRO A 155 10.01 6.69 12.33
N LEU A 156 8.72 6.35 12.44
CA LEU A 156 8.24 4.95 12.40
C LEU A 156 8.45 4.20 11.08
N THR A 157 8.54 4.89 9.95
CA THR A 157 8.78 4.26 8.63
C THR A 157 10.16 4.56 8.04
N LYS A 158 11.03 5.29 8.76
CA LYS A 158 12.42 5.53 8.32
C LYS A 158 13.36 4.43 8.81
N PHE A 159 13.00 3.78 9.92
CA PHE A 159 13.77 2.68 10.48
C PHE A 159 12.99 1.38 10.26
N ILE A 160 13.54 0.49 9.43
CA ILE A 160 13.21 -0.94 9.53
C ILE A 160 13.60 -1.36 10.94
N ALA A 161 12.67 -2.00 11.66
CA ALA A 161 12.90 -2.36 13.04
C ALA A 161 14.15 -3.24 13.12
N LEU A 162 15.24 -2.72 13.70
CA LEU A 162 16.46 -3.49 13.96
C LEU A 162 16.16 -4.73 14.83
N CYS A 163 15.09 -4.69 15.62
CA CYS A 163 14.57 -5.87 16.32
C CYS A 163 14.11 -7.00 15.38
N SER A 164 13.52 -6.69 14.23
CA SER A 164 13.11 -7.72 13.26
C SER A 164 14.33 -8.43 12.68
N ILE A 165 15.39 -7.66 12.36
CA ILE A 165 16.65 -8.23 11.86
C ILE A 165 17.33 -9.03 12.98
N ARG A 166 17.36 -8.51 14.21
CA ARG A 166 17.95 -9.23 15.35
C ARG A 166 17.24 -10.55 15.66
N ASN A 167 15.90 -10.59 15.63
CA ASN A 167 15.17 -11.83 15.86
C ASN A 167 15.38 -12.84 14.73
N ASP A 168 15.47 -12.38 13.48
CA ASP A 168 15.76 -13.27 12.33
C ASP A 168 17.13 -13.93 12.48
N LEU A 169 18.14 -13.15 12.88
CA LEU A 169 19.50 -13.62 13.15
C LEU A 169 19.56 -14.59 14.35
N ILE A 170 18.78 -14.35 15.41
CA ILE A 170 18.71 -15.24 16.57
C ILE A 170 18.03 -16.56 16.17
N ASN A 171 16.93 -16.51 15.42
CA ASN A 171 16.24 -17.71 14.96
C ASN A 171 17.10 -18.54 14.00
N GLU A 172 17.82 -17.90 13.05
CA GLU A 172 18.75 -18.59 12.15
C GLU A 172 19.88 -19.27 12.94
N SER A 173 20.41 -18.60 13.97
CA SER A 173 21.40 -19.22 14.86
C SER A 173 20.83 -20.35 15.71
N ASP A 174 19.58 -20.24 16.18
CA ASP A 174 18.94 -21.29 16.97
C ASP A 174 18.64 -22.53 16.12
N ASP A 175 18.21 -22.36 14.86
CA ASP A 175 17.96 -23.46 13.91
C ASP A 175 19.25 -24.20 13.55
N ASP A 176 20.36 -23.49 13.35
CA ASP A 176 21.67 -24.10 13.11
C ASP A 176 22.17 -24.89 14.34
N ILE A 177 21.97 -24.35 15.55
CA ILE A 177 22.32 -25.03 16.80
C ILE A 177 21.45 -26.29 17.00
N ILE A 178 20.14 -26.19 16.77
CA ILE A 178 19.21 -27.33 16.84
C ILE A 178 19.57 -28.40 15.80
N ASN A 179 19.96 -28.02 14.59
CA ASN A 179 20.33 -28.97 13.54
C ASN A 179 21.66 -29.69 13.87
N ILE A 180 22.64 -29.00 14.45
CA ILE A 180 23.88 -29.61 14.93
C ILE A 180 23.61 -30.57 16.09
N ASP A 181 22.71 -30.22 17.01
CA ASP A 181 22.34 -31.07 18.15
C ASP A 181 21.53 -32.31 17.69
N ASN A 182 20.64 -32.17 16.71
CA ASN A 182 19.93 -33.30 16.12
C ASN A 182 20.87 -34.22 15.31
N ALA A 183 21.95 -33.69 14.72
CA ALA A 183 22.94 -34.50 14.02
C ALA A 183 23.91 -35.23 14.97
N SER A 184 24.06 -34.76 16.20
CA SER A 184 24.86 -35.41 17.26
C SER A 184 24.04 -36.37 18.14
N LEU A 185 22.72 -36.23 18.11
CA LEU A 185 21.76 -37.06 18.83
C LEU A 185 21.50 -38.35 18.03
N SER A 186 21.72 -39.50 18.67
CA SER A 186 21.56 -40.80 18.03
C SER A 186 20.09 -41.02 17.62
N ASP A 187 19.84 -41.64 16.45
CA ASP A 187 18.50 -41.83 15.87
C ASP A 187 17.47 -42.45 16.85
N GLU A 188 17.96 -43.23 17.82
CA GLU A 188 17.14 -43.86 18.86
C GLU A 188 16.55 -42.85 19.86
N ASP A 189 17.30 -41.81 20.20
CA ASP A 189 16.89 -40.76 21.15
C ASP A 189 15.90 -39.77 20.50
N PHE A 190 16.04 -39.52 19.19
CA PHE A 190 15.15 -38.63 18.44
C PHE A 190 13.75 -39.23 18.31
N GLU A 191 13.67 -40.54 18.04
CA GLU A 191 12.40 -41.25 18.04
C GLU A 191 11.74 -41.27 19.43
N ALA A 192 12.52 -41.38 20.51
CA ALA A 192 12.00 -41.33 21.87
C ALA A 192 11.39 -39.94 22.19
N ALA A 193 12.07 -38.86 21.82
CA ALA A 193 11.58 -37.49 21.98
C ALA A 193 10.32 -37.22 21.15
N ARG A 194 10.29 -37.68 19.89
CA ARG A 194 9.12 -37.56 19.00
C ARG A 194 7.90 -38.30 19.54
N ARG A 195 8.08 -39.51 20.08
CA ARG A 195 7.00 -40.27 20.74
C ARG A 195 6.49 -39.58 22.01
N ALA A 196 7.36 -38.90 22.76
CA ALA A 196 6.96 -38.13 23.94
C ALA A 196 6.17 -36.87 23.58
N TYR A 197 6.54 -36.18 22.50
CA TYR A 197 5.84 -34.99 22.02
C TYR A 197 4.42 -35.31 21.53
N PHE A 198 4.26 -36.39 20.75
CA PHE A 198 2.94 -36.83 20.28
C PHE A 198 2.01 -37.27 21.42
N ARG A 199 2.56 -37.64 22.59
CA ARG A 199 1.78 -38.00 23.79
C ARG A 199 1.25 -36.80 24.58
N ARG A 200 1.81 -35.59 24.37
CA ARG A 200 1.43 -34.36 25.10
C ARG A 200 0.35 -33.52 24.39
N GLY A 201 -0.09 -33.92 23.19
CA GLY A 201 -1.01 -33.13 22.37
C GLY A 201 -2.50 -33.25 22.66
N THR A 202 -2.94 -33.95 23.70
CA THR A 202 -4.37 -34.29 23.87
C THR A 202 -5.06 -33.81 25.15
N THR A 203 -4.47 -32.88 25.92
CA THR A 203 -5.16 -32.31 27.11
C THR A 203 -4.95 -30.80 27.22
N LEU A 204 -5.67 -30.01 26.42
CA LEU A 204 -5.98 -28.61 26.73
C LEU A 204 -7.42 -28.30 26.27
N GLU A 205 -8.39 -28.88 26.97
CA GLU A 205 -9.72 -28.29 27.11
C GLU A 205 -10.00 -28.20 28.62
N GLU A 206 -9.75 -27.02 29.20
CA GLU A 206 -10.25 -26.64 30.51
C GLU A 206 -11.21 -25.46 30.28
N PRO A 207 -12.53 -25.61 30.50
CA PRO A 207 -13.47 -24.51 30.38
C PRO A 207 -13.31 -23.58 31.59
N MET A 208 -13.08 -22.30 31.32
CA MET A 208 -13.09 -21.23 32.32
C MET A 208 -14.54 -20.85 32.63
N ASP A 209 -15.11 -21.42 33.69
CA ASP A 209 -16.40 -21.01 34.26
C ASP A 209 -16.24 -19.74 35.13
N ILE A 210 -17.06 -18.74 34.78
CA ILE A 210 -17.68 -17.62 35.54
C ILE A 210 -16.77 -16.75 36.43
#